data_AF-A0AAU7CLD0-F1
#
_entry.id   AF-A0AAU7CLD0-F1
#
_cell.length_a   1.000
_cell.length_b   1.000
_cell.length_c   1.000
_cell.angle_alpha   90.00
_cell.angle_beta   90.00
_cell.angle_gamma   90.00
#
_symmetry.space_group_name_H-M   'P 1'
#
loop_
_entity.id
_entity.type
_entity.pdbx_description
1 polymer ?
#
loop_
_entity_poly.entity_id
_entity_poly.type
_entity_poly.pdbx_seq_one_letter_code
_entity_poly.pdbx_strand_id
1 'polypeptide(L)'
;MANTIAFLTVEIKGTNYGVETFLAETTLNKVVRLSKIDGTSYDVEQGWDRTTCTCPDYQRRHADLPYSDGCKHVRSLVSLSLIENVTPWTASEPKTVEVVEAAHEETHAGLALAVAELADDATDAEKGKPVRRKPGRKPISDTINWDSFGRRYAAGESRSVLAAEAGVSPTRFWNRVTKLGYSSPKNHYHAPKKGVTV
;
A
#
# COMPACT_ATOMS: atom_id res chain seq x y z
N MET A 1 28.03 19.51 29.83
CA MET A 1 27.76 18.76 28.59
C MET A 1 26.41 19.18 28.08
N ALA A 2 26.29 19.69 26.85
CA ALA A 2 24.99 20.07 26.31
C ALA A 2 24.23 18.81 25.88
N ASN A 3 23.02 18.60 26.41
CA ASN A 3 22.13 17.55 25.91
C ASN A 3 21.58 18.01 24.56
N THR A 4 22.00 17.34 23.48
CA THR A 4 21.39 17.51 22.16
C THR A 4 20.04 16.80 22.16
N ILE A 5 18.96 17.56 22.01
CA ILE A 5 17.61 17.01 21.85
C ILE A 5 17.31 17.00 20.35
N ALA A 6 17.03 15.83 19.79
CA ALA A 6 16.54 15.67 18.43
C ALA A 6 15.02 15.52 18.45
N PHE A 7 14.34 16.13 17.48
CA PHE A 7 12.90 15.99 17.28
C PHE A 7 12.63 15.31 15.94
N LEU A 8 11.66 14.41 15.92
CA LEU A 8 11.21 13.75 14.69
C LEU A 8 9.89 14.38 14.24
N THR A 9 9.79 14.71 12.95
CA THR A 9 8.55 15.15 12.32
C THR A 9 8.18 14.23 11.16
N VAL A 10 6.89 14.00 10.98
CA VAL A 10 6.35 13.17 9.91
C VAL A 10 5.24 13.93 9.19
N GLU A 11 5.30 13.94 7.86
CA GLU A 11 4.24 14.50 7.02
C GLU A 11 3.26 13.40 6.61
N ILE A 12 1.99 13.53 7.00
CA ILE A 12 0.92 12.59 6.64
C ILE A 12 -0.16 13.31 5.86
N LYS A 13 -0.17 13.12 4.53
CA LYS A 13 -1.10 13.77 3.58
C LYS A 13 -1.07 15.30 3.69
N GLY A 14 0.11 15.91 3.64
CA GLY A 14 0.25 17.37 3.70
C GLY A 14 0.09 17.98 5.09
N THR A 15 -0.02 17.16 6.14
CA THR A 15 -0.09 17.64 7.54
C THR A 15 1.16 17.20 8.28
N ASN A 16 1.90 18.14 8.85
CA ASN A 16 3.06 17.87 9.68
C ASN A 16 2.66 17.49 11.10
N TYR A 17 3.22 16.40 11.58
CA TYR A 17 3.07 15.91 12.95
C TYR A 17 4.45 15.86 13.61
N GLY A 18 4.57 16.40 14.82
CA GLY A 18 5.64 16.04 15.73
C GLY A 18 5.42 14.61 16.23
N VAL A 19 6.50 13.85 16.35
CA VAL A 19 6.46 12.44 16.75
C VAL A 19 7.19 12.26 18.07
N GLU A 20 6.49 11.69 19.04
CA GLU A 20 7.04 11.28 20.32
C GLU A 20 6.80 9.79 20.50
N THR A 21 7.83 9.04 20.85
CA THR A 21 7.73 7.60 21.14
C THR A 21 7.95 7.35 22.61
N PHE A 22 7.07 6.57 23.23
CA PHE A 22 7.23 6.12 24.60
C PHE A 22 6.78 4.66 24.74
N LEU A 23 7.28 4.00 25.77
CA LEU A 23 6.85 2.65 26.14
C LEU A 23 5.71 2.78 27.14
N ALA A 24 4.60 2.09 26.89
CA ALA A 24 3.55 1.98 27.90
C ALA A 24 4.07 1.16 29.09
N GLU A 25 4.04 1.74 30.29
CA GLU A 25 4.62 1.15 31.51
C GLU A 25 4.08 -0.25 31.83
N THR A 26 2.86 -0.57 31.40
CA THR A 26 2.12 -1.76 31.85
C THR A 26 2.07 -2.90 30.83
N THR A 27 2.37 -2.66 29.56
CA THR A 27 2.09 -3.63 28.49
C THR A 27 3.26 -3.91 27.55
N LEU A 28 4.41 -3.24 27.73
CA LEU A 28 5.51 -3.24 26.74
C LEU A 28 5.04 -2.81 25.34
N ASN A 29 3.85 -2.21 25.24
CA ASN A 29 3.32 -1.72 23.97
C ASN A 29 4.10 -0.48 23.56
N LYS A 30 4.48 -0.44 22.28
CA LYS A 30 5.06 0.75 21.69
C LYS A 30 3.95 1.76 21.46
N VAL A 31 4.08 2.95 22.05
CA VAL A 31 3.13 4.04 21.83
C VAL A 31 3.84 5.17 21.09
N VAL A 32 3.18 5.63 20.03
CA VAL A 32 3.63 6.76 19.23
C VAL A 32 2.58 7.86 19.28
N ARG A 33 2.94 9.01 19.86
CA ARG A 33 2.11 10.21 19.88
C ARG A 33 2.45 11.09 18.68
N LEU A 34 1.40 11.47 17.96
CA LEU A 34 1.42 12.37 16.82
C LEU A 34 0.78 13.70 17.22
N SER A 35 1.56 14.76 17.30
CA SER A 35 1.09 16.09 17.70
C SER A 35 1.10 17.04 16.52
N LYS A 36 -0.03 17.69 16.23
CA LYS A 36 -0.10 18.77 15.24
C LYS A 36 0.34 20.10 15.84
N ILE A 37 0.61 21.07 14.97
CA ILE A 37 0.86 22.46 15.37
C ILE A 37 -0.36 23.15 16.02
N ASP A 38 -1.57 22.66 15.76
CA ASP A 38 -2.81 23.17 16.36
C ASP A 38 -3.04 22.67 17.81
N GLY A 39 -2.11 21.87 18.35
CA GLY A 39 -2.21 21.26 19.68
C GLY A 39 -2.99 19.95 19.72
N THR A 40 -3.62 19.53 18.62
CA THR A 40 -4.31 18.23 18.55
C THR A 40 -3.27 17.11 18.55
N SER A 41 -3.43 16.16 19.46
CA SER A 41 -2.62 14.95 19.50
C SER A 41 -3.44 13.70 19.21
N TYR A 42 -2.78 12.69 18.66
CA TYR A 42 -3.32 11.35 18.50
C TYR A 42 -2.28 10.34 18.96
N ASP A 43 -2.73 9.34 19.70
CA ASP A 43 -1.89 8.26 20.18
C ASP A 43 -2.15 7.03 19.32
N VAL A 44 -1.06 6.39 18.90
CA VAL A 44 -1.06 5.11 18.19
C VAL A 44 -0.39 4.10 19.09
N GLU A 45 -1.16 3.12 19.55
CA GLU A 45 -0.67 2.05 20.43
C GLU A 45 -0.55 0.77 19.62
N GLN A 46 0.65 0.20 19.63
CA GLN A 46 0.91 -1.12 19.07
C GLN A 46 0.79 -2.16 20.18
N GLY A 47 -0.33 -2.87 20.20
CA GLY A 47 -0.52 -4.07 21.01
C GLY A 47 -0.01 -5.32 20.31
N TRP A 48 -0.03 -6.45 21.02
CA TRP A 48 0.38 -7.76 20.49
C TRP A 48 -0.52 -8.24 19.34
N ASP A 49 -1.82 -8.01 19.44
CA ASP A 49 -2.85 -8.53 18.53
C ASP A 49 -3.35 -7.48 17.54
N ARG A 50 -3.29 -6.20 17.92
CA ARG A 50 -3.82 -5.11 17.11
C ARG A 50 -3.09 -3.80 17.35
N THR A 51 -3.12 -2.95 16.32
CA THR A 51 -2.70 -1.54 16.42
C THR A 51 -3.94 -0.65 16.53
N THR A 52 -3.99 0.21 17.55
CA THR A 52 -5.08 1.15 17.79
C THR A 52 -4.65 2.59 17.59
N CYS A 53 -5.59 3.47 17.26
CA CYS A 53 -5.33 4.90 17.12
C CYS A 53 -6.49 5.73 17.71
N THR A 54 -6.18 6.79 18.45
CA THR A 54 -7.21 7.66 19.05
C THR A 54 -7.85 8.65 18.09
N CYS A 55 -7.47 8.65 16.80
CA CYS A 55 -8.03 9.60 15.86
C CYS A 55 -9.51 9.30 15.53
N PRO A 56 -10.34 10.34 15.29
CA PRO A 56 -11.77 10.16 15.00
C PRO A 56 -12.07 9.30 13.76
N ASP A 57 -11.09 9.18 12.88
CA ASP A 57 -11.19 8.33 11.69
C ASP A 57 -11.10 6.85 12.03
N TYR A 58 -10.14 6.50 12.89
CA TYR A 58 -9.95 5.15 13.39
C TYR A 58 -11.17 4.70 14.18
N GLN A 59 -11.59 5.52 15.16
CA GLN A 59 -12.74 5.20 16.03
C GLN A 59 -14.02 4.93 15.24
N ARG A 60 -14.28 5.68 14.16
CA ARG A 60 -15.52 5.53 13.38
C ARG A 60 -15.48 4.44 12.31
N ARG A 61 -14.30 4.10 11.80
CA ARG A 61 -14.18 3.26 10.59
C ARG A 61 -13.34 2.00 10.76
N HIS A 62 -12.60 1.88 11.85
CA HIS A 62 -11.57 0.86 12.02
C HIS A 62 -11.60 0.14 13.38
N ALA A 63 -12.10 0.78 14.44
CA ALA A 63 -12.06 0.22 15.80
C ALA A 63 -12.73 -1.16 15.94
N ASP A 64 -13.84 -1.38 15.24
CA ASP A 64 -14.61 -2.62 15.31
C ASP A 64 -14.28 -3.62 14.20
N LEU A 65 -13.31 -3.31 13.33
CA LEU A 65 -12.94 -4.18 12.23
C LEU A 65 -11.78 -5.10 12.66
N PRO A 66 -11.95 -6.43 12.61
CA PRO A 66 -10.91 -7.37 13.02
C PRO A 66 -9.68 -7.33 12.11
N TYR A 67 -9.87 -6.93 10.84
CA TYR A 67 -8.82 -6.78 9.85
C TYR A 67 -9.01 -5.44 9.15
N SER A 68 -8.34 -4.41 9.64
CA SER A 68 -8.28 -3.15 8.91
C SER A 68 -6.84 -2.72 8.79
N ASP A 69 -6.48 -2.20 7.62
CA ASP A 69 -5.18 -1.55 7.37
C ASP A 69 -4.94 -0.34 8.30
N GLY A 70 -5.94 0.03 9.13
CA GLY A 70 -5.91 1.16 10.01
C GLY A 70 -6.23 2.50 9.32
N CYS A 71 -6.31 3.52 10.14
CA CYS A 71 -6.46 4.90 9.67
C CYS A 71 -5.18 5.36 8.94
N LYS A 72 -5.20 6.59 8.41
CA LYS A 72 -4.02 7.16 7.74
C LYS A 72 -2.78 7.24 8.63
N HIS A 73 -2.96 7.38 9.94
CA HIS A 73 -1.87 7.50 10.90
C HIS A 73 -1.13 6.17 11.07
N VAL A 74 -1.88 5.09 11.36
CA VAL A 74 -1.34 3.73 11.47
C VAL A 74 -0.55 3.35 10.22
N ARG A 75 -1.15 3.50 9.03
CA ARG A 75 -0.48 3.16 7.77
C ARG A 75 0.84 3.91 7.55
N SER A 76 0.87 5.18 7.93
CA SER A 76 2.06 6.01 7.74
C SER A 76 3.16 5.58 8.71
N LEU A 77 2.82 5.33 9.98
CA LEU A 77 3.78 4.85 10.97
C LEU A 77 4.34 3.46 10.63
N VAL A 78 3.50 2.56 10.12
CA VAL A 78 3.94 1.24 9.61
C VAL A 78 4.90 1.41 8.43
N SER A 79 4.57 2.28 7.47
CA SER A 79 5.42 2.53 6.29
C SER A 79 6.78 3.12 6.66
N LEU A 80 6.85 3.86 7.78
CA LEU A 80 8.07 4.43 8.33
C LEU A 80 8.79 3.49 9.30
N SER A 81 8.29 2.26 9.50
CA SER A 81 8.82 1.31 10.50
C SER A 81 8.88 1.88 11.92
N LEU A 82 8.02 2.87 12.23
CA LEU A 82 7.89 3.42 13.58
C LEU A 82 7.00 2.53 14.45
N ILE A 83 6.14 1.72 13.86
CA ILE A 83 5.43 0.62 14.49
C ILE A 83 5.43 -0.56 13.52
N GLU A 84 5.27 -1.78 14.01
CA GLU A 84 5.20 -2.95 13.14
C GLU A 84 3.78 -3.16 12.62
N ASN A 85 3.68 -3.76 11.44
CA ASN A 85 2.40 -4.22 10.96
C ASN A 85 2.03 -5.49 11.71
N VAL A 86 1.24 -5.34 12.77
CA VAL A 86 0.61 -6.48 13.45
C VAL A 86 -0.52 -6.96 12.55
N THR A 87 -0.17 -7.66 11.48
CA THR A 87 -1.13 -8.51 10.80
C THR A 87 -1.42 -9.64 11.79
N PRO A 88 -2.66 -9.81 12.26
CA PRO A 88 -3.02 -11.04 12.97
C PRO A 88 -2.50 -12.20 12.13
N TRP A 89 -1.86 -13.17 12.79
CA TRP A 89 -1.50 -14.44 12.18
C TRP A 89 -2.81 -15.04 11.66
N THR A 90 -3.19 -14.67 10.43
CA THR A 90 -4.15 -15.42 9.68
C THR A 90 -3.48 -16.77 9.62
N ALA A 91 -4.06 -17.75 10.30
CA ALA A 91 -3.78 -19.13 10.00
C ALA A 91 -4.09 -19.27 8.51
N SER A 92 -3.10 -18.99 7.66
CA SER A 92 -3.07 -19.51 6.31
C SER A 92 -3.36 -20.98 6.54
N GLU A 93 -4.48 -21.47 6.01
CA GLU A 93 -4.83 -22.88 6.06
C GLU A 93 -3.53 -23.66 5.94
N PRO A 94 -3.21 -24.55 6.90
CA PRO A 94 -1.92 -25.21 6.92
C PRO A 94 -1.71 -25.75 5.52
N LYS A 95 -0.78 -25.13 4.79
CA LYS A 95 -0.49 -25.56 3.44
C LYS A 95 -0.05 -26.98 3.65
N THR A 96 -0.86 -27.94 3.21
CA THR A 96 -0.48 -29.35 3.20
C THR A 96 0.76 -29.38 2.34
N VAL A 97 1.92 -29.29 3.00
CA VAL A 97 3.18 -29.64 2.39
C VAL A 97 2.99 -31.13 2.19
N GLU A 98 2.62 -31.51 0.97
CA GLU A 98 2.74 -32.89 0.55
C GLU A 98 4.21 -33.19 0.78
N VAL A 99 4.48 -33.93 1.86
CA VAL A 99 5.76 -34.55 2.10
C VAL A 99 5.87 -35.54 0.96
N VAL A 100 6.47 -35.10 -0.14
CA VAL A 100 6.92 -36.02 -1.17
C VAL A 100 7.98 -36.84 -0.46
N GLU A 101 7.61 -38.05 -0.03
CA GLU A 101 8.56 -39.09 0.36
C GLU A 101 9.47 -39.31 -0.85
N ALA A 102 10.54 -38.53 -0.92
CA ALA A 102 11.67 -38.85 -1.76
C ALA A 102 12.18 -40.17 -1.19
N ALA A 103 11.89 -41.25 -1.91
CA ALA A 103 12.48 -42.55 -1.70
C ALA A 103 13.98 -42.37 -1.55
N HIS A 104 14.45 -42.43 -0.31
CA HIS A 104 15.85 -42.48 0.03
C HIS A 104 16.29 -43.92 -0.19
N GLU A 105 16.38 -44.32 -1.45
CA GLU A 105 17.01 -45.59 -1.81
C GLU A 105 18.52 -45.38 -1.73
N GLU A 106 19.07 -45.90 -0.64
CA GLU A 106 20.48 -45.94 -0.32
C GLU A 106 21.27 -46.57 -1.48
N THR A 107 22.09 -45.77 -2.15
CA THR A 107 23.23 -46.28 -2.92
C THR A 107 24.51 -45.74 -2.31
N HIS A 108 24.88 -46.33 -1.17
CA HIS A 108 26.25 -46.36 -0.67
C HIS A 108 27.10 -47.28 -1.55
N ALA A 109 27.52 -46.81 -2.72
CA ALA A 109 28.64 -47.42 -3.46
C ALA A 109 29.18 -46.43 -4.50
N GLY A 110 30.25 -45.71 -4.17
CA GLY A 110 30.96 -44.92 -5.18
C GLY A 110 31.81 -43.76 -4.66
N LEU A 111 32.44 -43.88 -3.49
CA LEU A 111 33.42 -42.91 -3.01
C LEU A 111 34.82 -43.35 -3.46
N ALA A 112 35.10 -43.26 -4.76
CA ALA A 112 36.45 -43.37 -5.31
C ALA A 112 36.52 -42.79 -6.73
N LEU A 113 37.46 -41.87 -6.94
CA LEU A 113 37.90 -41.27 -8.20
C LEU A 113 36.94 -40.30 -8.93
N ALA A 114 37.12 -39.00 -8.66
CA ALA A 114 37.41 -38.00 -9.70
C ALA A 114 37.64 -36.62 -9.04
N VAL A 115 38.86 -36.42 -8.53
CA VAL A 115 39.43 -35.08 -8.40
C VAL A 115 40.26 -34.87 -9.67
N ALA A 116 39.68 -34.19 -10.66
CA ALA A 116 40.36 -33.39 -11.69
C ALA A 116 39.35 -33.09 -12.83
N GLU A 117 39.52 -31.91 -13.44
CA GLU A 117 38.88 -31.46 -14.69
C GLU A 117 37.42 -30.97 -14.59
N LEU A 118 37.27 -29.65 -14.43
CA LEU A 118 36.87 -28.74 -15.52
C LEU A 118 36.72 -27.31 -14.96
N ALA A 119 37.80 -26.55 -15.09
CA ALA A 119 37.70 -25.13 -15.40
C ALA A 119 37.29 -24.99 -16.87
N ASP A 120 36.74 -23.82 -17.20
CA ASP A 120 36.25 -23.38 -18.52
C ASP A 120 34.81 -23.82 -18.87
N ASP A 121 33.84 -22.94 -18.63
CA ASP A 121 33.29 -22.18 -19.76
C ASP A 121 32.33 -21.06 -19.31
N ALA A 122 32.62 -19.88 -19.85
CA ALA A 122 31.81 -18.69 -19.76
C ALA A 122 30.73 -18.69 -20.85
N THR A 123 29.70 -17.87 -20.59
CA THR A 123 28.68 -17.36 -21.53
C THR A 123 27.59 -18.35 -21.97
N ASP A 124 26.34 -18.04 -21.60
CA ASP A 124 25.35 -17.79 -22.64
C ASP A 124 24.10 -17.06 -22.14
N ALA A 125 23.61 -16.20 -23.03
CA ALA A 125 22.55 -15.24 -22.83
C ALA A 125 21.15 -15.89 -22.87
N GLU A 126 20.34 -15.69 -21.81
CA GLU A 126 18.91 -15.99 -21.90
C GLU A 126 18.18 -14.93 -22.75
N LYS A 127 18.02 -15.30 -24.02
CA LYS A 127 17.09 -14.71 -24.99
C LYS A 127 15.67 -14.67 -24.44
N GLY A 128 15.08 -13.48 -24.52
CA GLY A 128 13.70 -13.21 -24.14
C GLY A 128 12.67 -14.10 -24.85
N LYS A 129 11.71 -14.60 -24.06
CA LYS A 129 10.48 -15.21 -24.57
C LYS A 129 9.64 -14.16 -25.31
N PRO A 130 9.20 -14.40 -26.55
CA PRO A 130 8.32 -13.48 -27.26
C PRO A 130 6.92 -13.50 -26.63
N VAL A 131 6.54 -12.38 -26.01
CA VAL A 131 5.16 -12.14 -25.56
C VAL A 131 4.27 -12.08 -26.80
N ARG A 132 3.46 -13.14 -27.02
CA ARG A 132 2.38 -13.17 -28.02
C ARG A 132 1.36 -12.08 -27.69
N ARG A 133 1.51 -10.90 -28.30
CA ARG A 133 0.48 -9.84 -28.27
C ARG A 133 -0.67 -10.29 -29.18
N LYS A 134 -1.85 -10.53 -28.60
CA LYS A 134 -3.08 -10.77 -29.38
C LYS A 134 -3.33 -9.54 -30.27
N PRO A 135 -3.52 -9.71 -31.59
CA PRO A 135 -3.81 -8.60 -32.48
C PRO A 135 -5.22 -8.04 -32.19
N GLY A 136 -5.34 -6.71 -32.10
CA GLY A 136 -6.60 -6.03 -32.40
C GLY A 136 -7.36 -5.32 -31.27
N ARG A 137 -6.89 -5.29 -30.02
CA ARG A 137 -7.55 -4.44 -29.00
C ARG A 137 -6.90 -3.06 -28.96
N LYS A 138 -7.56 -2.06 -29.58
CA LYS A 138 -7.18 -0.66 -29.44
C LYS A 138 -7.12 -0.31 -27.94
N PRO A 139 -6.06 0.37 -27.48
CA PRO A 139 -5.98 0.77 -26.10
C PRO A 139 -7.16 1.72 -25.78
N ILE A 140 -7.77 1.52 -24.61
CA ILE A 140 -8.93 2.31 -24.14
C ILE A 140 -8.62 3.83 -24.10
N SER A 141 -7.34 4.19 -24.02
CA SER A 141 -6.87 5.57 -24.16
C SER A 141 -7.34 6.24 -25.45
N ASP A 142 -7.53 5.46 -26.52
CA ASP A 142 -7.86 5.98 -27.84
C ASP A 142 -9.38 6.14 -28.03
N THR A 143 -10.17 5.52 -27.15
CA THR A 143 -11.64 5.60 -27.17
C THR A 143 -12.20 6.64 -26.21
N ILE A 144 -11.42 7.12 -25.24
CA ILE A 144 -11.86 8.10 -24.26
C ILE A 144 -11.20 9.44 -24.59
N ASN A 145 -12.02 10.45 -24.90
CA ASN A 145 -11.56 11.82 -24.91
C ASN A 145 -11.37 12.28 -23.45
N TRP A 146 -10.13 12.38 -23.01
CA TRP A 146 -9.77 12.70 -21.62
C TRP A 146 -10.21 14.11 -21.20
N ASP A 147 -10.27 15.06 -22.13
CA ASP A 147 -10.72 16.42 -21.85
C ASP A 147 -12.24 16.49 -21.59
N SER A 148 -13.03 15.69 -22.32
CA SER A 148 -14.47 15.61 -22.06
C SER A 148 -14.75 14.83 -20.78
N PHE A 149 -13.99 13.77 -20.50
CA PHE A 149 -14.10 12.99 -19.26
C PHE A 149 -13.93 13.86 -18.01
N GLY A 150 -12.88 14.69 -17.96
CA GLY A 150 -12.62 15.57 -16.82
C GLY A 150 -13.77 16.54 -16.54
N ARG A 151 -14.32 17.17 -17.59
CA ARG A 151 -15.45 18.11 -17.48
C ARG A 151 -16.73 17.42 -16.99
N ARG A 152 -17.03 16.24 -17.53
CA ARG A 152 -18.23 15.46 -17.18
C ARG A 152 -18.18 14.93 -15.75
N TYR A 153 -17.02 14.42 -15.33
CA TYR A 153 -16.82 14.00 -13.95
C TYR A 153 -16.89 15.18 -12.97
N ALA A 154 -16.36 16.35 -13.35
CA ALA A 154 -16.49 17.58 -12.55
C ALA A 154 -17.94 18.09 -12.48
N ALA A 155 -18.74 17.86 -13.52
CA ALA A 155 -20.18 18.18 -13.55
C ALA A 155 -21.04 17.23 -12.70
N GLY A 156 -20.43 16.27 -11.99
CA GLY A 156 -21.13 15.37 -11.07
C GLY A 156 -21.67 14.10 -11.74
N GLU A 157 -21.27 13.81 -12.97
CA GLU A 157 -21.72 12.62 -13.66
C GLU A 157 -21.18 11.34 -12.99
N SER A 158 -22.06 10.35 -12.85
CA SER A 158 -21.76 9.18 -12.04
C SER A 158 -20.68 8.29 -12.69
N ARG A 159 -19.92 7.63 -11.82
CA ARG A 159 -18.82 6.73 -12.19
C ARG A 159 -19.22 5.57 -13.10
N SER A 160 -20.47 5.11 -12.97
CA SER A 160 -21.04 4.02 -13.76
C SER A 160 -21.41 4.48 -15.16
N VAL A 161 -21.95 5.69 -15.31
CA VAL A 161 -22.31 6.26 -16.62
C VAL A 161 -21.07 6.47 -17.48
N LEU A 162 -20.01 7.06 -16.91
CA LEU A 162 -18.73 7.27 -17.62
C LEU A 162 -18.05 5.95 -18.02
N ALA A 163 -18.17 4.91 -17.20
CA ALA A 163 -17.63 3.59 -17.51
C ALA A 163 -18.43 2.86 -18.59
N ALA A 164 -19.76 3.00 -18.58
CA ALA A 164 -20.66 2.38 -19.55
C ALA A 164 -20.41 2.92 -20.96
N GLU A 165 -20.23 4.23 -21.12
CA GLU A 165 -19.89 4.84 -22.43
C GLU A 165 -18.54 4.38 -22.97
N ALA A 166 -17.56 4.16 -22.08
CA ALA A 166 -16.27 3.62 -22.48
C ALA A 166 -16.35 2.14 -22.89
N GLY A 167 -17.48 1.46 -22.68
CA GLY A 167 -17.64 0.03 -22.96
C GLY A 167 -16.83 -0.87 -22.01
N VAL A 168 -16.52 -0.39 -20.80
CA VAL A 168 -15.65 -1.08 -19.85
C VAL A 168 -16.35 -1.23 -18.50
N SER A 169 -16.04 -2.30 -17.76
CA SER A 169 -16.56 -2.44 -16.40
C SER A 169 -16.07 -1.29 -15.51
N PRO A 170 -16.91 -0.77 -14.59
CA PRO A 170 -16.54 0.34 -13.70
C PRO A 170 -15.22 0.10 -12.96
N THR A 171 -14.99 -1.10 -12.43
CA THR A 171 -13.76 -1.44 -11.71
C THR A 171 -12.52 -1.30 -12.58
N ARG A 172 -12.56 -1.79 -13.84
CA ARG A 172 -11.42 -1.70 -14.77
C ARG A 172 -11.19 -0.27 -15.25
N PHE A 173 -12.27 0.48 -15.44
CA PHE A 173 -12.21 1.89 -15.80
C PHE A 173 -11.48 2.69 -14.71
N TRP A 174 -11.92 2.58 -13.46
CA TRP A 174 -11.36 3.36 -12.35
C TRP A 174 -9.95 2.95 -11.95
N ASN A 175 -9.60 1.66 -12.01
CA ASN A 175 -8.22 1.20 -11.82
C ASN A 175 -7.24 1.79 -12.86
N ARG A 176 -7.74 2.23 -14.02
CA ARG A 176 -6.93 2.82 -15.08
C ARG A 176 -6.85 4.34 -14.95
N VAL A 177 -7.97 4.99 -14.63
CA VAL A 177 -8.03 6.43 -14.31
C VAL A 177 -7.07 6.77 -13.16
N THR A 178 -7.03 5.95 -12.09
CA THR A 178 -6.11 6.15 -10.97
C THR A 178 -4.64 5.94 -11.35
N LYS A 179 -4.34 4.95 -12.19
CA LYS A 179 -2.97 4.72 -12.72
C LYS A 179 -2.46 5.86 -13.61
N LEU A 180 -3.36 6.60 -14.25
CA LEU A 180 -3.03 7.76 -15.09
C LEU A 180 -2.91 9.06 -14.28
N GLY A 181 -2.93 8.99 -12.94
CA GLY A 181 -2.78 10.17 -12.08
C GLY A 181 -4.03 11.04 -11.97
N TYR A 182 -5.16 10.63 -12.56
CA TYR A 182 -6.44 11.31 -12.36
C TYR A 182 -7.01 10.90 -10.98
N SER A 183 -6.50 11.55 -9.93
CA SER A 183 -7.11 11.52 -8.62
C SER A 183 -8.44 12.28 -8.65
N SER A 184 -9.47 11.74 -8.01
CA SER A 184 -10.81 12.34 -7.95
C SER A 184 -10.73 13.86 -7.62
N PRO A 185 -11.39 14.77 -8.37
CA PRO A 185 -11.31 16.23 -8.17
C PRO A 185 -11.91 16.74 -6.85
N LYS A 186 -12.21 15.88 -5.88
CA LYS A 186 -12.96 16.23 -4.68
C LYS A 186 -12.22 17.19 -3.74
N ASN A 187 -10.98 17.60 -4.02
CA ASN A 187 -10.22 18.49 -3.13
C ASN A 187 -9.68 19.79 -3.75
N HIS A 188 -9.92 20.08 -5.04
CA HIS A 188 -9.44 21.34 -5.64
C HIS A 188 -10.47 21.96 -6.58
N TYR A 189 -11.58 22.44 -6.02
CA TYR A 189 -12.42 23.45 -6.67
C TYR A 189 -12.77 24.52 -5.65
N HIS A 190 -11.97 25.58 -5.59
CA HIS A 190 -12.45 26.84 -5.06
C HIS A 190 -13.51 27.36 -6.04
N ALA A 191 -14.76 27.39 -5.60
CA ALA A 191 -15.80 28.09 -6.34
C ALA A 191 -15.36 29.54 -6.57
N PRO A 192 -15.46 30.10 -7.79
CA PRO A 192 -15.25 31.53 -7.99
C PRO A 192 -16.30 32.27 -7.16
N LYS A 193 -15.84 33.09 -6.21
CA LYS A 193 -16.70 34.01 -5.47
C LYS A 193 -17.41 34.89 -6.50
N LYS A 194 -18.72 34.69 -6.68
CA LYS A 194 -19.55 35.64 -7.41
C LYS A 194 -19.50 36.96 -6.66
N GLY A 195 -18.77 37.92 -7.22
CA GLY A 195 -18.89 39.32 -6.83
C GLY A 195 -20.29 39.80 -7.16
N VAL A 196 -20.98 40.31 -6.15
CA VAL A 196 -22.15 41.17 -6.32
C VAL A 196 -21.70 42.57 -5.90
N THR A 197 -21.37 43.37 -6.90
CA THR A 197 -21.61 44.81 -6.97
C THR A 197 -22.88 44.93 -7.81
N VAL A 198 -23.93 45.66 -7.46
CA VAL A 198 -24.03 47.07 -7.06
C VAL A 198 -25.06 47.23 -5.95
#